data_AF-A0A3D4UGA4-F1
#
_entry.id   AF-A0A3D4UGA4-F1
#
_cell.length_a   1.000
_cell.length_b   1.000
_cell.length_c   1.000
_cell.angle_alpha   90.00
_cell.angle_beta   90.00
_cell.angle_gamma   90.00
#
_symmetry.space_group_name_H-M   'P 1'
#
loop_
_entity.id
_entity.type
_entity.pdbx_description
1 polymer ?
#
loop_
_entity_poly.entity_id
_entity_poly.type
_entity_poly.pdbx_seq_one_letter_code
_entity_poly.pdbx_strand_id
1 'polypeptide(L)'
;ALVLLLVVLVVGALLSRNDESDPISSFKPDRLRGWLQNKAMLGAMVGALVASGVVAWLFGRSDLPGQSIGVGFLAGIMAGVVGAMIAGSMSEEKGGHSGTPYAPVMLGVMLCGVIAPLVGIFMPGAGALEELVYKGGLPGYLIVSPSAWAGGALIGVPVGHSWIEHSHAHAASGAKTTS
;
A
#
# COMPACT_ATOMS: atom_id res chain seq x y z
N ALA A 1 -19.40 4.99 -9.86
CA ALA A 1 -18.68 3.90 -10.56
C ALA A 1 -17.59 3.25 -9.68
N LEU A 2 -16.65 4.01 -9.12
CA LEU A 2 -15.48 3.47 -8.39
C LEU A 2 -15.81 2.77 -7.07
N VAL A 3 -16.72 3.32 -6.26
CA VAL A 3 -17.22 2.68 -5.02
C VAL A 3 -17.95 1.36 -5.34
N LEU A 4 -18.70 1.36 -6.44
CA LEU A 4 -19.42 0.17 -6.91
C LEU A 4 -18.44 -0.90 -7.39
N LEU A 5 -17.34 -0.51 -8.03
CA LEU A 5 -16.24 -1.40 -8.41
C LEU A 5 -15.51 -1.97 -7.18
N LEU A 6 -15.29 -1.15 -6.14
CA LEU A 6 -14.66 -1.59 -4.89
C LEU A 6 -15.54 -2.55 -4.10
N VAL A 7 -16.84 -2.24 -4.02
CA VAL A 7 -17.85 -3.14 -3.44
C VAL A 7 -17.93 -4.41 -4.26
N VAL A 8 -17.92 -4.35 -5.60
CA VAL A 8 -17.93 -5.54 -6.47
C VAL A 8 -16.62 -6.34 -6.35
N LEU A 9 -15.47 -5.72 -6.12
CA LEU A 9 -14.20 -6.42 -5.88
C LEU A 9 -14.16 -7.07 -4.50
N VAL A 10 -14.62 -6.38 -3.46
CA VAL A 10 -14.68 -6.93 -2.10
C VAL A 10 -15.75 -8.03 -2.01
N VAL A 11 -16.95 -7.79 -2.55
CA VAL A 11 -18.04 -8.77 -2.61
C VAL A 11 -17.68 -9.91 -3.55
N GLY A 12 -17.04 -9.65 -4.69
CA GLY A 12 -16.53 -10.67 -5.61
C GLY A 12 -15.44 -11.53 -4.97
N ALA A 13 -14.53 -10.93 -4.20
CA ALA A 13 -13.52 -11.66 -3.44
C ALA A 13 -14.13 -12.47 -2.27
N LEU A 14 -15.24 -12.00 -1.69
CA LEU A 14 -15.99 -12.73 -0.65
C LEU A 14 -16.91 -13.82 -1.22
N LEU A 15 -17.44 -13.65 -2.43
CA LEU A 15 -18.35 -14.57 -3.11
C LEU A 15 -17.62 -15.56 -4.04
N SER A 16 -16.36 -15.32 -4.37
CA SER A 16 -15.53 -16.28 -5.10
C SER A 16 -15.35 -17.51 -4.24
N ARG A 17 -16.22 -18.51 -4.47
CA ARG A 17 -16.08 -19.85 -3.92
C ARG A 17 -14.67 -20.33 -4.23
N ASN A 18 -13.97 -20.80 -3.20
CA ASN A 18 -12.70 -21.52 -3.31
C ASN A 18 -12.90 -22.71 -4.25
N ASP A 19 -12.58 -22.52 -5.52
CA ASP A 19 -12.35 -23.64 -6.41
C ASP A 19 -10.95 -24.16 -6.10
N GLU A 20 -10.89 -25.08 -5.12
CA GLU A 20 -10.19 -26.37 -5.25
C GLU A 20 -8.91 -26.46 -6.10
N SER A 21 -9.13 -26.17 -7.37
CA SER A 21 -8.45 -26.74 -8.52
C SER A 21 -7.35 -25.84 -9.08
N ASP A 22 -7.27 -24.56 -8.69
CA ASP A 22 -6.28 -23.62 -9.19
C ASP A 22 -5.25 -23.19 -8.13
N PRO A 23 -4.03 -23.77 -8.10
CA PRO A 23 -3.00 -23.46 -7.10
C PRO A 23 -2.46 -22.02 -7.18
N ILE A 24 -2.77 -21.31 -8.27
CA ILE A 24 -2.27 -19.96 -8.56
C ILE A 24 -3.28 -18.87 -8.13
N SER A 25 -4.58 -19.19 -8.01
CA SER A 25 -5.66 -18.20 -7.85
C SER A 25 -6.46 -18.31 -6.54
N SER A 26 -5.95 -18.97 -5.50
CA SER A 26 -6.67 -19.00 -4.21
C SER A 26 -6.37 -17.73 -3.40
N PHE A 27 -7.14 -16.67 -3.59
CA PHE A 27 -7.23 -15.61 -2.57
C PHE A 27 -7.86 -16.24 -1.32
N LYS A 28 -7.05 -16.60 -0.32
CA LYS A 28 -7.53 -17.22 0.91
C LYS A 28 -7.93 -16.13 1.90
N PRO A 29 -9.23 -15.88 2.16
CA PRO A 29 -9.66 -14.85 3.11
C PRO A 29 -9.10 -15.09 4.52
N ASP A 30 -8.81 -16.34 4.88
CA ASP A 30 -8.17 -16.69 6.14
C ASP A 30 -6.76 -16.09 6.29
N ARG A 31 -6.01 -15.92 5.18
CA ARG A 31 -4.71 -15.21 5.23
C ARG A 31 -4.90 -13.74 5.54
N LEU A 32 -5.91 -13.10 4.95
CA LEU A 32 -6.21 -11.70 5.22
C LEU A 32 -6.58 -11.51 6.69
N ARG A 33 -7.42 -12.40 7.24
CA ARG A 33 -7.75 -12.42 8.66
C ARG A 33 -6.51 -12.63 9.54
N GLY A 34 -5.62 -13.53 9.15
CA GLY A 34 -4.33 -13.74 9.82
C GLY A 34 -3.44 -12.49 9.81
N TRP A 35 -3.41 -11.74 8.71
CA TRP A 35 -2.66 -10.47 8.64
C TRP A 35 -3.27 -9.40 9.54
N LEU A 36 -4.60 -9.29 9.60
CA LEU A 36 -5.29 -8.34 10.46
C LEU A 36 -5.11 -8.65 11.96
N GLN A 37 -4.93 -9.93 12.31
CA GLN A 37 -4.67 -10.35 13.69
C GLN A 37 -3.19 -10.22 14.09
N ASN A 38 -2.27 -10.28 13.12
CA ASN A 38 -0.85 -10.11 13.37
C ASN A 38 -0.48 -8.62 13.47
N LYS A 39 -0.11 -8.16 14.67
CA LYS A 39 0.24 -6.76 14.94
C LYS A 39 1.35 -6.22 14.03
N ALA A 40 2.34 -7.05 13.68
CA ALA A 40 3.44 -6.62 12.80
C ALA A 40 2.97 -6.39 11.37
N MET A 41 2.11 -7.28 10.84
CA MET A 41 1.56 -7.15 9.48
C MET A 41 0.58 -5.99 9.38
N LEU A 42 -0.29 -5.83 10.40
CA LEU A 42 -1.18 -4.69 10.50
C LEU A 42 -0.40 -3.37 10.62
N GLY A 43 0.65 -3.35 11.46
CA GLY A 43 1.54 -2.21 11.61
C GLY A 43 2.22 -1.83 10.31
N ALA A 44 2.74 -2.81 9.56
CA ALA A 44 3.35 -2.60 8.26
C ALA A 44 2.36 -2.02 7.23
N MET A 45 1.13 -2.55 7.20
CA MET A 45 0.06 -2.06 6.33
C MET A 45 -0.32 -0.61 6.65
N VAL A 46 -0.53 -0.28 7.93
CA VAL A 46 -0.87 1.08 8.37
C VAL A 46 0.29 2.04 8.12
N GLY A 47 1.53 1.62 8.41
CA GLY A 47 2.71 2.44 8.15
C GLY A 47 2.90 2.72 6.66
N ALA A 48 2.72 1.71 5.80
CA ALA A 48 2.74 1.86 4.35
C ALA A 48 1.67 2.84 3.85
N LEU A 49 0.45 2.74 4.38
CA LEU A 49 -0.65 3.65 4.07
C LEU A 49 -0.31 5.09 4.44
N VAL A 50 0.21 5.34 5.65
CA VAL A 50 0.58 6.68 6.11
C VAL A 50 1.75 7.24 5.30
N ALA A 51 2.81 6.45 5.10
CA ALA A 51 3.99 6.88 4.33
C ALA A 51 3.63 7.25 2.89
N SER A 52 2.84 6.41 2.23
CA SER A 52 2.37 6.68 0.88
C SER A 52 1.44 7.91 0.83
N GLY A 53 0.56 8.08 1.82
CA GLY A 53 -0.28 9.28 1.95
C GLY A 53 0.51 10.58 2.09
N VAL A 54 1.61 10.58 2.86
CA VAL A 54 2.51 11.74 2.99
C VAL A 54 3.17 12.08 1.65
N VAL A 55 3.65 11.08 0.91
CA VAL A 55 4.24 11.30 -0.42
C VAL A 55 3.19 11.84 -1.40
N ALA A 56 1.99 11.26 -1.41
CA ALA A 56 0.88 11.76 -2.23
C ALA A 56 0.54 13.23 -1.91
N TRP A 57 0.51 13.57 -0.62
CA TRP A 57 0.20 14.94 -0.17
C TRP A 57 1.28 15.96 -0.61
N LEU A 58 2.56 15.59 -0.52
CA LEU A 58 3.66 16.48 -0.89
C LEU A 58 3.80 16.68 -2.40
N PHE A 59 3.69 15.58 -3.17
CA PHE A 59 4.08 15.55 -4.57
C PHE A 59 2.92 15.43 -5.56
N GLY A 60 1.70 15.13 -5.14
CA GLY A 60 0.53 14.96 -6.01
C GLY A 60 -0.05 16.28 -6.55
N ARG A 61 0.74 17.17 -7.15
CA ARG A 61 0.26 18.54 -7.46
C ARG A 61 -0.45 18.72 -8.80
N SER A 62 -0.35 17.76 -9.72
CA SER A 62 -1.07 17.81 -11.00
C SER A 62 -1.62 16.45 -11.40
N ASP A 63 -2.59 16.47 -12.33
CA ASP A 63 -3.28 15.30 -12.88
C ASP A 63 -2.52 14.66 -14.04
N LEU A 64 -1.33 15.18 -14.37
CA LEU A 64 -0.52 14.64 -15.45
C LEU A 64 -0.20 13.16 -15.17
N PRO A 65 -0.49 12.24 -16.11
CA PRO A 65 -0.28 10.81 -15.90
C PRO A 65 1.15 10.46 -15.48
N GLY A 66 2.16 11.14 -16.06
CA GLY A 66 3.57 10.96 -15.70
C GLY A 66 3.88 11.32 -14.25
N GLN A 67 3.28 12.40 -13.72
CA GLN A 67 3.42 12.76 -12.31
C GLN A 67 2.74 11.72 -11.43
N SER A 68 1.53 11.27 -11.78
CA SER A 68 0.82 10.26 -11.00
C SER A 68 1.60 8.94 -10.89
N ILE A 69 2.23 8.48 -11.97
CA ILE A 69 3.12 7.31 -11.96
C ILE A 69 4.35 7.58 -11.08
N GLY A 70 5.00 8.74 -11.25
CA GLY A 70 6.19 9.10 -10.46
C GLY A 70 5.92 9.20 -8.96
N VAL A 71 4.77 9.80 -8.58
CA VAL A 71 4.34 9.86 -7.18
C VAL A 71 4.01 8.47 -6.67
N GLY A 72 3.29 7.64 -7.44
CA GLY A 72 3.03 6.24 -7.07
C GLY A 72 4.30 5.43 -6.85
N PHE A 73 5.31 5.64 -7.68
CA PHE A 73 6.64 5.02 -7.54
C PHE A 73 7.34 5.44 -6.25
N LEU A 74 7.45 6.74 -5.99
CA LEU A 74 8.05 7.26 -4.75
C LEU A 74 7.28 6.82 -3.50
N ALA A 75 5.95 6.82 -3.57
CA ALA A 75 5.08 6.38 -2.50
C ALA A 75 5.26 4.88 -2.22
N GLY A 76 5.39 4.08 -3.29
CA GLY A 76 5.72 2.66 -3.22
C GLY A 76 7.05 2.42 -2.52
N ILE A 77 8.12 3.15 -2.91
CA ILE A 77 9.44 3.05 -2.26
C ILE A 77 9.32 3.33 -0.76
N MET A 78 8.74 4.47 -0.41
CA MET A 78 8.62 4.88 0.99
C MET A 78 7.78 3.90 1.81
N ALA A 79 6.70 3.39 1.23
CA ALA A 79 5.87 2.37 1.87
C ALA A 79 6.61 1.04 2.04
N GLY A 80 7.39 0.62 1.04
CA GLY A 80 8.25 -0.57 1.10
C GLY A 80 9.25 -0.47 2.26
N VAL A 81 9.94 0.67 2.37
CA VAL A 81 10.91 0.96 3.43
C VAL A 81 10.23 0.96 4.81
N VAL A 82 9.23 1.82 5.00
CA VAL A 82 8.57 2.01 6.30
C VAL A 82 7.85 0.74 6.74
N GLY A 83 7.16 0.07 5.82
CA GLY A 83 6.45 -1.18 6.10
C GLY A 83 7.39 -2.31 6.53
N ALA A 84 8.51 -2.47 5.83
CA ALA A 84 9.53 -3.46 6.19
C ALA A 84 10.20 -3.15 7.54
N MET A 85 10.51 -1.87 7.81
CA MET A 85 11.06 -1.45 9.10
C MET A 85 10.10 -1.73 10.26
N ILE A 86 8.81 -1.39 10.11
CA ILE A 86 7.80 -1.64 11.14
C ILE A 86 7.63 -3.13 11.39
N ALA A 87 7.47 -3.93 10.33
CA ALA A 87 7.37 -5.38 10.45
C ALA A 87 8.58 -5.99 11.15
N GLY A 88 9.79 -5.56 10.77
CA GLY A 88 11.04 -6.02 11.38
C GLY A 88 11.15 -5.64 12.86
N SER A 89 10.71 -4.44 13.24
CA SER A 89 10.75 -3.97 14.63
C SER A 89 9.74 -4.68 15.54
N MET A 90 8.63 -5.17 14.98
CA MET A 90 7.53 -5.80 15.71
C MET A 90 7.54 -7.34 15.65
N SER A 91 8.39 -7.93 14.80
CA SER A 91 8.50 -9.39 14.70
C SER A 91 9.30 -9.93 15.88
N GLU A 92 8.60 -10.37 16.94
CA GLU A 92 9.21 -11.02 18.11
C GLU A 92 9.62 -12.50 17.83
N GLU A 93 9.45 -13.01 16.61
CA GLU A 93 9.53 -14.44 16.36
C GLU A 93 10.97 -14.97 16.21
N LYS A 94 11.42 -15.58 17.31
CA LYS A 94 12.52 -16.54 17.38
C LYS A 94 12.20 -17.79 16.54
N GLY A 95 12.58 -17.81 15.26
CA GLY A 95 12.84 -19.06 14.54
C GLY A 95 11.84 -19.52 13.46
N GLY A 96 10.80 -18.76 13.14
CA GLY A 96 9.98 -18.99 11.96
C GLY A 96 10.38 -18.04 10.83
N HIS A 97 10.48 -18.51 9.59
CA HIS A 97 10.52 -17.63 8.41
C HIS A 97 9.16 -16.89 8.34
N SER A 98 9.04 -15.79 9.08
CA SER A 98 7.91 -14.88 8.95
C SER A 98 8.01 -14.28 7.55
N GLY A 99 7.11 -14.73 6.67
CA GLY A 99 7.10 -14.31 5.27
C GLY A 99 7.18 -12.79 5.17
N THR A 100 7.96 -12.30 4.21
CA THR A 100 8.15 -10.89 3.92
C THR A 100 6.80 -10.15 3.91
N PRO A 101 6.64 -9.02 4.62
CA PRO A 101 5.37 -8.28 4.79
C PRO A 101 4.90 -7.58 3.50
N TYR A 102 5.39 -8.01 2.34
CA TYR A 102 5.17 -7.41 1.03
C TYR A 102 3.68 -7.24 0.70
N ALA A 103 2.86 -8.27 0.91
CA ALA A 103 1.44 -8.21 0.60
C ALA A 103 0.66 -7.22 1.49
N PRO A 104 0.82 -7.23 2.84
CA PRO A 104 0.28 -6.17 3.70
C PRO A 104 0.73 -4.76 3.32
N VAL A 105 2.00 -4.57 2.97
CA VAL A 105 2.54 -3.28 2.54
C VAL A 105 1.88 -2.81 1.25
N MET A 106 1.82 -3.67 0.24
CA MET A 106 1.16 -3.37 -1.03
C MET A 106 -0.31 -3.00 -0.81
N LEU A 107 -1.00 -3.74 0.06
CA LEU A 107 -2.40 -3.46 0.39
C LEU A 107 -2.55 -2.09 1.05
N GLY A 108 -1.64 -1.70 1.95
CA GLY A 108 -1.61 -0.35 2.54
C GLY A 108 -1.47 0.77 1.50
N VAL A 109 -0.57 0.60 0.51
CA VAL A 109 -0.38 1.57 -0.58
C VAL A 109 -1.61 1.65 -1.49
N MET A 110 -2.22 0.52 -1.81
CA MET A 110 -3.44 0.47 -2.63
C MET A 110 -4.63 1.09 -1.90
N LEU A 111 -4.75 0.86 -0.58
CA LEU A 111 -5.74 1.51 0.25
C LEU A 111 -5.57 3.03 0.24
N CYS A 112 -4.34 3.56 0.25
CA CYS A 112 -4.11 5.00 0.13
C CYS A 112 -4.71 5.57 -1.16
N GLY A 113 -4.50 4.91 -2.30
CA GLY A 113 -5.06 5.32 -3.61
C GLY A 113 -6.59 5.28 -3.67
N VAL A 114 -7.23 4.48 -2.82
CA VAL A 114 -8.70 4.36 -2.71
C VAL A 114 -9.28 5.31 -1.67
N ILE A 115 -8.62 5.48 -0.52
CA ILE A 115 -9.10 6.31 0.58
C ILE A 115 -9.11 7.78 0.16
N ALA A 116 -8.15 8.22 -0.66
CA ALA A 116 -8.10 9.58 -1.17
C ALA A 116 -9.43 10.02 -1.84
N PRO A 117 -9.92 9.37 -2.92
CA PRO A 117 -11.17 9.76 -3.54
C PRO A 117 -12.39 9.61 -2.60
N LEU A 118 -12.38 8.65 -1.67
CA LEU A 118 -13.43 8.55 -0.66
C LEU A 118 -13.46 9.77 0.27
N VAL A 119 -12.30 10.18 0.79
CA VAL A 119 -12.17 11.40 1.62
C VAL A 119 -12.62 12.63 0.84
N GLY A 120 -12.28 12.71 -0.46
CA GLY A 120 -12.76 13.77 -1.35
C GLY A 120 -14.28 13.81 -1.46
N ILE A 121 -14.97 12.67 -1.51
CA ILE A 121 -16.44 12.66 -1.56
C ILE A 121 -17.06 13.10 -0.23
N PHE A 122 -16.47 12.71 0.90
CA PHE A 122 -17.07 12.93 2.23
C PHE A 122 -16.70 14.25 2.90
N MET A 123 -15.48 14.79 2.74
CA MET A 123 -15.04 16.01 3.45
C MET A 123 -15.65 17.31 2.91
N PRO A 124 -15.44 17.68 1.63
CA PRO A 124 -16.03 18.89 1.07
C PRO A 124 -17.54 18.72 0.76
N GLY A 125 -18.04 17.48 0.70
CA GLY A 125 -19.34 17.17 0.14
C GLY A 125 -19.34 17.21 -1.39
N ALA A 126 -20.25 16.48 -2.03
CA ALA A 126 -20.24 16.29 -3.48
C ALA A 126 -20.29 17.61 -4.28
N GLY A 127 -21.00 18.63 -3.78
CA GLY A 127 -21.14 19.92 -4.46
C GLY A 127 -19.90 20.82 -4.39
N ALA A 128 -19.14 20.80 -3.28
CA ALA A 128 -17.94 21.62 -3.17
C ALA A 128 -16.72 20.95 -3.83
N LEU A 129 -16.77 19.64 -4.10
CA LEU A 129 -15.72 18.96 -4.85
C LEU A 129 -15.63 19.51 -6.29
N GLU A 130 -16.77 19.70 -6.94
CA GLU A 130 -16.83 20.27 -8.29
C GLU A 130 -16.28 21.70 -8.31
N GLU A 131 -16.63 22.51 -7.31
CA GLU A 131 -16.08 23.85 -7.14
C GLU A 131 -14.55 23.86 -6.91
N LEU A 132 -14.03 22.93 -6.10
CA LEU A 132 -12.59 22.79 -5.85
C LEU A 132 -11.82 22.31 -7.08
N VAL A 133 -12.43 21.47 -7.93
CA VAL A 133 -11.87 21.07 -9.23
C VAL A 133 -11.73 22.29 -10.13
N TYR A 134 -12.81 23.06 -10.31
CA TYR A 134 -12.78 24.24 -11.19
C TYR A 134 -11.88 25.37 -10.68
N LYS A 135 -11.77 25.53 -9.35
CA LYS A 135 -10.90 26.56 -8.74
C LYS A 135 -9.44 26.12 -8.56
N GLY A 136 -9.09 24.88 -8.95
CA GLY A 136 -7.73 24.35 -8.79
C GLY A 136 -7.26 24.22 -7.34
N GLY A 137 -8.20 24.12 -6.39
CA GLY A 137 -7.94 24.05 -4.95
C GLY A 137 -7.87 22.62 -4.40
N LEU A 138 -7.87 21.61 -5.27
CA LEU A 138 -7.86 20.21 -4.83
C LEU A 138 -6.56 19.87 -4.11
N PRO A 139 -6.64 19.32 -2.88
CA PRO A 139 -5.49 18.71 -2.23
C PRO A 139 -4.88 17.63 -3.12
N GLY A 140 -3.55 17.58 -3.17
CA GLY A 140 -2.85 16.80 -4.19
C GLY A 140 -3.14 15.29 -4.21
N TYR A 141 -3.48 14.70 -3.06
CA TYR A 141 -3.88 13.30 -2.99
C TYR A 141 -5.19 12.99 -3.73
N LEU A 142 -6.05 13.98 -3.99
CA LEU A 142 -7.29 13.82 -4.76
C LEU A 142 -7.07 13.87 -6.27
N ILE A 143 -5.92 14.37 -6.71
CA ILE A 143 -5.63 14.62 -8.13
C ILE A 143 -5.02 13.38 -8.80
N VAL A 144 -4.31 12.57 -8.02
CA VAL A 144 -3.56 11.43 -8.54
C VAL A 144 -4.51 10.36 -9.09
N SER A 145 -4.29 9.96 -10.34
CA SER A 145 -5.04 8.86 -10.95
C SER A 145 -4.74 7.53 -10.23
N PRO A 146 -5.74 6.82 -9.68
CA PRO A 146 -5.53 5.58 -8.94
C PRO A 146 -4.82 4.48 -9.75
N SER A 147 -5.07 4.40 -11.06
CA SER A 147 -4.44 3.41 -11.93
C SER A 147 -2.97 3.72 -12.20
N ALA A 148 -2.64 4.98 -12.45
CA ALA A 148 -1.27 5.44 -12.64
C ALA A 148 -0.45 5.30 -11.34
N TRP A 149 -1.06 5.65 -10.20
CA TRP A 149 -0.51 5.44 -8.88
C TRP A 149 -0.19 3.97 -8.62
N ALA A 150 -1.16 3.09 -8.87
CA ALA A 150 -0.99 1.65 -8.67
C ALA A 150 0.16 1.11 -9.54
N GLY A 151 0.26 1.55 -10.80
CA GLY A 151 1.36 1.18 -11.69
C GLY A 151 2.73 1.60 -11.13
N GLY A 152 2.85 2.84 -10.64
CA GLY A 152 4.08 3.30 -9.98
C GLY A 152 4.39 2.50 -8.71
N ALA A 153 3.38 2.27 -7.87
CA ALA A 153 3.52 1.56 -6.60
C ALA A 153 3.96 0.10 -6.78
N LEU A 154 3.47 -0.58 -7.82
CA LEU A 154 3.87 -1.96 -8.15
C LEU A 154 5.38 -2.09 -8.43
N ILE A 155 6.01 -1.03 -8.93
CA ILE A 155 7.45 -0.97 -9.16
C ILE A 155 8.18 -0.46 -7.91
N GLY A 156 7.64 0.56 -7.25
CA GLY A 156 8.28 1.23 -6.12
C GLY A 156 8.35 0.36 -4.86
N VAL A 157 7.29 -0.38 -4.53
CA VAL A 157 7.24 -1.21 -3.30
C VAL A 157 8.35 -2.26 -3.26
N PRO A 158 8.58 -3.09 -4.32
CA PRO A 158 9.72 -4.00 -4.36
C PRO A 158 11.07 -3.30 -4.14
N VAL A 159 11.28 -2.15 -4.77
CA VAL A 159 12.53 -1.38 -4.65
C VAL A 159 12.76 -0.98 -3.19
N GLY A 160 11.77 -0.36 -2.56
CA GLY A 160 11.85 0.05 -1.15
C GLY A 160 12.03 -1.12 -0.19
N HIS A 161 11.33 -2.23 -0.43
CA HIS A 161 11.44 -3.44 0.39
C HIS A 161 12.84 -4.05 0.30
N SER A 162 13.41 -4.14 -0.91
CA SER A 162 14.72 -4.75 -1.15
C SER A 162 15.86 -4.04 -0.42
N TRP A 163 15.77 -2.72 -0.23
CA TRP A 163 16.77 -1.96 0.51
C TRP A 163 16.84 -2.32 2.00
N ILE A 164 15.69 -2.57 2.62
CA ILE A 164 15.63 -2.97 4.02
C ILE A 164 16.11 -4.41 4.19
N GLU A 165 15.69 -5.32 3.30
CA GLU A 165 16.17 -6.71 3.32
C GLU A 165 17.69 -6.80 3.15
N HIS A 166 18.23 -6.03 2.20
CA HIS A 166 19.68 -5.98 1.99
C HIS A 166 20.42 -5.45 3.21
N SER A 167 19.88 -4.41 3.86
CA SER A 167 20.45 -3.83 5.08
C SER A 167 20.46 -4.84 6.24
N HIS A 168 19.39 -5.62 6.39
CA HIS A 168 19.31 -6.68 7.40
C HIS A 168 20.31 -7.83 7.12
N ALA A 169 20.48 -8.21 5.85
CA ALA A 169 21.43 -9.25 5.45
C ALA A 169 22.89 -8.87 5.77
N HIS A 170 23.28 -7.61 5.50
CA HIS A 170 24.62 -7.11 5.83
C HIS A 170 24.86 -7.08 7.34
N ALA A 171 23.90 -6.59 8.13
CA ALA A 171 24.01 -6.56 9.58
C ALA A 171 24.19 -7.98 10.18
N ALA A 172 23.48 -8.98 9.65
CA ALA A 172 23.61 -10.37 10.09
C ALA A 172 24.96 -11.00 9.70
N SER A 173 25.55 -10.62 8.57
CA SER A 173 26.86 -11.13 8.12
C SER A 173 28.02 -10.60 8.97
N GLY A 174 27.98 -9.32 9.37
CA GLY A 174 29.00 -8.72 10.22
C GLY A 174 29.08 -9.37 11.61
N ALA A 175 27.93 -9.70 12.20
CA ALA A 175 27.86 -10.35 13.51
C ALA A 175 28.54 -11.74 13.56
N LYS A 176 28.56 -12.48 12.44
CA LYS A 176 29.18 -13.82 12.37
C LYS A 176 30.70 -13.80 12.27
N THR A 177 31.29 -12.67 11.86
CA THR A 177 32.75 -12.56 11.69
C THR A 177 33.49 -12.17 12.98
N THR A 178 32.76 -11.71 14.00
CA THR A 178 33.31 -11.25 15.28
C THR A 178 33.15 -12.25 16.43
N SER A 179 32.55 -13.43 16.17
CA SER A 179 32.38 -14.53 17.12
C SER A 179 33.34 -15.67 16.82
#